data_AF-A0AAW0B6W4-F1
#
_entry.id   AF-A0AAW0B6W4-F1
#
_cell.length_a   1.000
_cell.length_b   1.000
_cell.length_c   1.000
_cell.angle_alpha   90.00
_cell.angle_beta   90.00
_cell.angle_gamma   90.00
#
_symmetry.space_group_name_H-M   'P 1'
#
loop_
_entity.id
_entity.type
_entity.pdbx_description
1 polymer ?
#
loop_
_entity_poly.entity_id
_entity_poly.type
_entity_poly.pdbx_seq_one_letter_code
_entity_poly.pdbx_strand_id
1 'polypeptide(L)'
;MPRRKTRSKGDIQAANRLKASKYYYRHRETILARHQAHREQAKRKEEVARNVFNLICTSFPTLPAHRFKITKEKTQMRFQRDQAEIGKDATTFLDPLGRLRRLRKKISSETGSSVSSYINNAFHLTMQVRTSGSQSASTPLSRAYDMFMQILSQINRLDDLVLNDHGAGKEHQRVQAFREQVRWIIRCLDDIDMYMLDPDADPQKAYDQGKLAFQDPGNQQFIDGLTGAPKVEYMMGIGRSV
;
A
#
# COMPACT_ATOMS: atom_id res chain seq x y z
N MET A 1 -1.62 53.71 1.68
CA MET A 1 -2.29 52.73 2.56
C MET A 1 -1.26 51.71 3.03
N PRO A 2 -0.79 51.73 4.29
CA PRO A 2 0.18 50.73 4.76
C PRO A 2 -0.49 49.33 4.83
N ARG A 3 0.15 48.32 4.21
CA ARG A 3 -0.29 46.91 4.22
C ARG A 3 -0.32 46.38 5.66
N ARG A 4 -1.45 45.80 6.07
CA ARG A 4 -1.61 45.12 7.37
C ARG A 4 -0.59 43.98 7.49
N LYS A 5 0.13 43.94 8.62
CA LYS A 5 1.07 42.87 8.99
C LYS A 5 0.37 41.51 8.92
N THR A 6 0.96 40.55 8.21
CA THR A 6 0.54 39.15 8.19
C THR A 6 0.61 38.57 9.61
N ARG A 7 -0.48 37.94 10.07
CA ARG A 7 -0.51 37.29 11.40
C ARG A 7 0.55 36.20 11.46
N SER A 8 1.26 36.10 12.59
CA SER A 8 2.31 35.09 12.76
C SER A 8 1.69 33.68 12.81
N LYS A 9 2.46 32.64 12.46
CA LYS A 9 2.03 31.24 12.60
C LYS A 9 1.59 30.91 14.04
N GLY A 10 2.22 31.54 15.03
CA GLY A 10 1.86 31.39 16.45
C GLY A 10 0.45 31.90 16.76
N ASP A 11 0.07 33.05 16.22
CA ASP A 11 -1.26 33.64 16.43
C ASP A 11 -2.37 32.77 15.82
N ILE A 12 -2.09 32.16 14.66
CA ILE A 12 -3.01 31.25 13.98
C ILE A 12 -3.23 29.98 14.82
N GLN A 13 -2.15 29.39 15.36
CA GLN A 13 -2.24 28.21 16.22
C GLN A 13 -2.99 28.51 17.52
N ALA A 14 -2.72 29.65 18.15
CA ALA A 14 -3.43 30.08 19.37
C ALA A 14 -4.93 30.27 19.10
N ALA A 15 -5.30 30.92 17.99
CA ALA A 15 -6.70 31.08 17.59
C ALA A 15 -7.39 29.74 17.30
N ASN A 16 -6.70 28.79 16.67
CA ASN A 16 -7.25 27.46 16.40
C ASN A 16 -7.45 26.63 17.69
N ARG A 17 -6.51 26.72 18.65
CA ARG A 17 -6.66 26.09 19.97
C ARG A 17 -7.88 26.64 20.72
N LEU A 18 -8.09 27.96 20.71
CA LEU A 18 -9.25 28.60 21.31
C LEU A 18 -10.56 28.17 20.63
N LYS A 19 -10.59 28.10 19.29
CA LYS A 19 -11.76 27.62 18.53
C LYS A 19 -12.08 26.16 18.86
N ALA A 20 -11.07 25.29 18.86
CA ALA A 20 -11.23 23.86 19.18
C ALA A 20 -11.70 23.65 20.63
N SER A 21 -11.16 24.42 21.58
CA SER A 21 -11.59 24.38 22.99
C SER A 21 -13.06 24.80 23.13
N LYS A 22 -13.46 25.94 22.53
CA LYS A 22 -14.86 26.39 22.56
C LYS A 22 -15.81 25.38 21.89
N TYR A 23 -15.40 24.79 20.77
CA TYR A 23 -16.16 23.77 20.07
C TYR A 23 -16.34 22.51 20.93
N TYR A 24 -15.26 22.03 21.55
CA TYR A 24 -15.31 20.87 22.44
C TYR A 24 -16.25 21.11 23.62
N TYR A 25 -16.17 22.27 24.27
CA TYR A 25 -17.09 22.61 25.37
C TYR A 25 -18.55 22.66 24.91
N ARG A 26 -18.82 23.21 23.72
CA ARG A 26 -20.18 23.31 23.17
C ARG A 26 -20.78 21.95 22.80
N HIS A 27 -19.96 20.99 22.39
CA HIS A 27 -20.40 19.67 21.91
C HIS A 27 -19.94 18.51 22.80
N ARG A 28 -19.53 18.82 24.04
CA ARG A 28 -18.88 17.86 24.96
C ARG A 28 -19.75 16.63 25.18
N GLU A 29 -21.03 16.84 25.46
CA GLU A 29 -21.98 15.76 25.75
C GLU A 29 -22.18 14.85 24.54
N THR A 30 -22.32 15.42 23.34
CA THR A 30 -22.48 14.65 22.10
C THR A 30 -21.22 13.84 21.76
N ILE A 31 -20.04 14.41 21.99
CA ILE A 31 -18.76 13.72 21.80
C ILE A 31 -18.62 12.56 22.80
N LEU A 32 -18.93 12.81 24.09
CA LEU A 32 -18.87 11.78 25.13
C LEU A 32 -19.88 10.65 24.86
N ALA A 33 -21.13 10.98 24.49
CA ALA A 33 -22.15 10.00 24.14
C ALA A 33 -21.74 9.13 22.94
N ARG A 34 -21.13 9.74 21.89
CA ARG A 34 -20.60 8.99 20.73
C ARG A 34 -19.47 8.03 21.15
N HIS A 35 -18.55 8.48 22.00
CA HIS A 35 -17.48 7.61 22.51
C HIS A 35 -18.01 6.46 23.36
N GLN A 36 -19.03 6.72 24.19
CA GLN A 36 -19.68 5.70 24.99
C GLN A 36 -20.39 4.66 24.11
N ALA A 37 -21.15 5.09 23.11
CA ALA A 37 -21.80 4.20 22.15
C ALA A 37 -20.79 3.31 21.40
N HIS A 38 -19.64 3.86 21.02
CA HIS A 38 -18.58 3.08 20.36
C HIS A 38 -17.95 2.04 21.31
N ARG A 39 -17.78 2.38 22.60
CA ARG A 39 -17.30 1.41 23.61
C ARG A 39 -18.32 0.30 23.87
N GLU A 40 -19.60 0.62 23.92
CA GLU A 40 -20.67 -0.36 24.09
C GLU A 40 -20.80 -1.30 22.89
N GLN A 41 -20.68 -0.78 21.65
CA GLN A 41 -20.63 -1.63 20.46
C GLN A 41 -19.42 -2.58 20.46
N ALA A 42 -18.25 -2.11 20.91
CA ALA A 42 -17.07 -2.96 21.04
C ALA A 42 -17.28 -4.09 22.07
N LYS A 43 -17.85 -3.77 23.24
CA LYS A 43 -18.20 -4.77 24.26
C LYS A 43 -19.19 -5.82 23.73
N ARG A 44 -20.24 -5.39 23.01
CA ARG A 44 -21.21 -6.31 22.40
C ARG A 44 -20.58 -7.27 21.39
N LYS A 45 -19.65 -6.78 20.55
CA LYS A 45 -18.92 -7.64 19.60
C LYS A 45 -18.06 -8.68 20.33
N GLU A 46 -17.42 -8.29 21.42
CA GLU A 46 -16.62 -9.20 22.25
C GLU A 46 -17.48 -10.26 22.96
N GLU A 47 -18.65 -9.87 23.48
CA GLU A 47 -19.62 -10.78 24.08
C GLU A 47 -20.16 -11.80 23.07
N VAL A 48 -20.49 -11.36 21.84
CA VAL A 48 -20.90 -12.27 20.75
C VAL A 48 -19.78 -13.27 20.44
N ALA A 49 -18.53 -12.82 20.34
CA ALA A 49 -17.39 -13.71 20.09
C ALA A 49 -17.21 -14.75 21.21
N ARG A 50 -17.35 -14.34 22.48
CA ARG A 50 -17.30 -15.27 23.64
C ARG A 50 -18.46 -16.27 23.63
N ASN A 51 -19.66 -15.83 23.28
CA ASN A 51 -20.83 -16.71 23.21
C ASN A 51 -20.72 -17.73 22.09
N VAL A 52 -20.21 -17.33 20.91
CA VAL A 52 -19.92 -18.25 19.79
C VAL A 52 -18.88 -19.29 20.20
N PHE A 53 -17.80 -18.85 20.87
CA PHE A 53 -16.76 -19.76 21.36
C PHE A 53 -17.30 -20.76 22.39
N ASN A 54 -18.08 -20.30 23.36
CA ASN A 54 -18.71 -21.17 24.36
C ASN A 54 -19.67 -22.18 23.71
N LEU A 55 -20.46 -21.76 22.71
CA LEU A 55 -21.38 -22.64 21.98
C LEU A 55 -20.63 -23.76 21.26
N ILE A 56 -19.49 -23.44 20.63
CA ILE A 56 -18.59 -24.41 19.98
C ILE A 56 -18.00 -25.38 21.03
N CYS A 57 -17.62 -24.89 22.20
CA CYS A 57 -17.09 -25.74 23.27
C CYS A 57 -18.14 -26.64 23.93
N THR A 58 -19.41 -26.24 23.99
CA THR A 58 -20.50 -27.06 24.56
C THR A 58 -21.06 -28.12 23.60
N SER A 59 -20.85 -27.96 22.29
CA SER A 59 -21.40 -28.87 21.26
C SER A 59 -20.50 -30.07 20.93
N PHE A 60 -19.30 -30.16 21.53
CA PHE A 60 -18.40 -31.31 21.40
C PHE A 60 -18.01 -31.85 22.78
N PRO A 61 -18.78 -32.80 23.36
CA PRO A 61 -18.55 -33.30 24.69
C PRO A 61 -17.61 -34.50 24.63
N THR A 62 -16.31 -34.28 24.46
CA THR A 62 -15.29 -35.22 24.93
C THR A 62 -13.94 -34.52 24.87
N LEU A 63 -13.33 -34.26 26.03
CA LEU A 63 -11.91 -34.48 26.27
C LEU A 63 -11.62 -34.23 27.77
N PRO A 64 -10.88 -35.13 28.44
CA PRO A 64 -10.74 -35.16 29.88
C PRO A 64 -9.81 -34.07 30.41
N ALA A 65 -10.04 -33.68 31.67
CA ALA A 65 -9.47 -32.55 32.41
C ALA A 65 -7.93 -32.53 32.60
N HIS A 66 -7.16 -33.39 31.92
CA HIS A 66 -5.70 -33.49 32.07
C HIS A 66 -4.90 -32.56 31.14
N ARG A 67 -5.58 -31.76 30.29
CA ARG A 67 -4.93 -30.89 29.27
C ARG A 67 -4.65 -29.44 29.72
N PHE A 68 -5.08 -29.03 30.92
CA PHE A 68 -5.02 -27.61 31.33
C PHE A 68 -3.67 -27.12 31.88
N LYS A 69 -2.73 -28.01 32.23
CA LYS A 69 -1.38 -27.59 32.66
C LYS A 69 -0.42 -27.39 31.49
N ILE A 70 -0.52 -28.21 30.43
CA ILE A 70 0.32 -28.11 29.22
C ILE A 70 -0.03 -26.86 28.40
N THR A 71 -1.27 -26.36 28.50
CA THR A 71 -1.67 -25.12 27.82
C THR A 71 -1.07 -23.89 28.48
N LYS A 72 -0.89 -23.84 29.80
CA LYS A 72 -0.38 -22.62 30.45
C LYS A 72 1.07 -22.32 30.05
N GLU A 73 1.94 -23.33 30.06
CA GLU A 73 3.32 -23.19 29.60
C GLU A 73 3.41 -22.94 28.09
N LYS A 74 2.62 -23.63 27.25
CA LYS A 74 2.59 -23.35 25.80
C LYS A 74 2.01 -21.98 25.47
N THR A 75 1.02 -21.52 26.23
CA THR A 75 0.39 -20.19 26.05
C THR A 75 1.31 -19.10 26.58
N GLN A 76 2.06 -19.36 27.65
CA GLN A 76 3.09 -18.45 28.16
C GLN A 76 4.30 -18.38 27.22
N MET A 77 4.73 -19.51 26.65
CA MET A 77 5.75 -19.55 25.60
C MET A 77 5.28 -18.85 24.31
N ARG A 78 4.01 -19.03 23.91
CA ARG A 78 3.41 -18.26 22.81
C ARG A 78 3.33 -16.78 23.15
N PHE A 79 2.86 -16.40 24.32
CA PHE A 79 2.77 -15.00 24.75
C PHE A 79 4.14 -14.34 24.86
N GLN A 80 5.16 -15.04 25.36
CA GLN A 80 6.54 -14.54 25.38
C GLN A 80 7.13 -14.44 23.97
N ARG A 81 6.80 -15.40 23.08
CA ARG A 81 7.18 -15.34 21.68
C ARG A 81 6.46 -14.21 20.94
N ASP A 82 5.19 -14.00 21.22
CA ASP A 82 4.35 -12.93 20.68
C ASP A 82 4.81 -11.58 21.24
N GLN A 83 5.20 -11.48 22.52
CA GLN A 83 5.81 -10.26 23.07
C GLN A 83 7.21 -10.00 22.50
N ALA A 84 8.00 -11.05 22.25
CA ALA A 84 9.28 -10.93 21.58
C ALA A 84 9.12 -10.58 20.08
N GLU A 85 8.06 -11.06 19.43
CA GLU A 85 7.66 -10.67 18.07
C GLU A 85 7.14 -9.24 18.03
N ILE A 86 6.30 -8.81 18.98
CA ILE A 86 5.82 -7.43 19.13
C ILE A 86 6.99 -6.48 19.45
N GLY A 87 7.95 -6.89 20.29
CA GLY A 87 9.17 -6.13 20.57
C GLY A 87 10.12 -6.06 19.38
N LYS A 88 10.22 -7.16 18.59
CA LYS A 88 10.92 -7.18 17.30
C LYS A 88 10.19 -6.35 16.25
N ASP A 89 8.87 -6.30 16.26
CA ASP A 89 8.06 -5.50 15.35
C ASP A 89 8.14 -4.02 15.70
N ALA A 90 8.24 -3.65 16.99
CA ALA A 90 8.47 -2.28 17.42
C ALA A 90 9.87 -1.76 17.00
N THR A 91 10.89 -2.60 17.11
CA THR A 91 12.26 -2.27 16.66
C THR A 91 12.42 -2.33 15.14
N THR A 92 11.74 -3.24 14.45
CA THR A 92 11.70 -3.26 12.97
C THR A 92 10.70 -2.29 12.34
N PHE A 93 9.84 -1.64 13.13
CA PHE A 93 9.06 -0.47 12.69
C PHE A 93 9.94 0.76 12.52
N LEU A 94 11.01 0.84 13.33
CA LEU A 94 12.03 1.87 13.26
C LEU A 94 13.13 1.55 12.22
N ASP A 95 13.31 0.29 11.81
CA ASP A 95 14.26 -0.10 10.77
C ASP A 95 13.69 0.17 9.36
N PRO A 96 14.17 1.21 8.65
CA PRO A 96 13.66 1.54 7.32
C PRO A 96 14.01 0.47 6.28
N LEU A 97 15.15 -0.22 6.41
CA LEU A 97 15.58 -1.28 5.48
C LEU A 97 14.72 -2.54 5.63
N GLY A 98 14.39 -2.90 6.87
CA GLY A 98 13.44 -3.99 7.17
C GLY A 98 12.06 -3.73 6.56
N ARG A 99 11.58 -2.49 6.62
CA ARG A 99 10.30 -2.07 6.01
C ARG A 99 10.34 -2.10 4.49
N LEU A 100 11.44 -1.68 3.85
CA LEU A 100 11.63 -1.80 2.41
C LEU A 100 11.61 -3.27 1.95
N ARG A 101 12.25 -4.18 2.69
CA ARG A 101 12.18 -5.62 2.41
C ARG A 101 10.76 -6.16 2.49
N ARG A 102 9.96 -5.71 3.47
CA ARG A 102 8.54 -6.06 3.58
C ARG A 102 7.72 -5.55 2.39
N LEU A 103 7.98 -4.32 1.94
CA LEU A 103 7.34 -3.77 0.73
C LEU A 103 7.67 -4.58 -0.51
N ARG A 104 8.94 -4.93 -0.71
CA ARG A 104 9.35 -5.77 -1.85
C ARG A 104 8.67 -7.14 -1.83
N LYS A 105 8.59 -7.78 -0.66
CA LYS A 105 7.84 -9.03 -0.49
C LYS A 105 6.36 -8.86 -0.80
N LYS A 106 5.76 -7.74 -0.39
CA LYS A 106 4.36 -7.42 -0.69
C LYS A 106 4.13 -7.33 -2.20
N ILE A 107 5.02 -6.65 -2.95
CA ILE A 107 4.94 -6.63 -4.42
C ILE A 107 4.94 -8.05 -4.95
N SER A 108 5.94 -8.86 -4.58
CA SER A 108 6.03 -10.24 -5.06
C SER A 108 4.81 -11.09 -4.72
N SER A 109 4.19 -10.91 -3.55
CA SER A 109 2.97 -11.64 -3.19
C SER A 109 1.74 -11.21 -4.01
N GLU A 110 1.63 -9.93 -4.34
CA GLU A 110 0.49 -9.39 -5.11
C GLU A 110 0.65 -9.66 -6.61
N THR A 111 1.88 -9.61 -7.13
CA THR A 111 2.18 -9.81 -8.56
C THR A 111 2.36 -11.27 -8.95
N GLY A 112 2.54 -12.18 -7.99
CA GLY A 112 2.77 -13.60 -8.25
C GLY A 112 4.14 -13.87 -8.87
N SER A 113 4.17 -14.56 -10.01
CA SER A 113 5.40 -15.06 -10.64
C SER A 113 6.31 -13.97 -11.19
N SER A 114 5.76 -12.93 -11.82
CA SER A 114 6.51 -11.76 -12.30
C SER A 114 5.63 -10.52 -12.39
N VAL A 115 6.23 -9.34 -12.29
CA VAL A 115 5.51 -8.07 -12.38
C VAL A 115 5.04 -7.83 -13.81
N SER A 116 5.88 -8.16 -14.80
CA SER A 116 5.52 -8.14 -16.22
C SER A 116 4.27 -8.98 -16.51
N SER A 117 4.18 -10.20 -15.96
CA SER A 117 3.02 -11.08 -16.12
C SER A 117 1.78 -10.50 -15.44
N TYR A 118 1.94 -9.88 -14.27
CA TYR A 118 0.85 -9.20 -13.58
C TYR A 118 0.27 -8.04 -14.41
N ILE A 119 1.13 -7.18 -14.99
CA ILE A 119 0.70 -6.07 -15.85
C ILE A 119 -0.02 -6.62 -17.09
N ASN A 120 0.52 -7.66 -17.71
CA ASN A 120 -0.12 -8.32 -18.86
C ASN A 120 -1.54 -8.82 -18.51
N ASN A 121 -1.68 -9.49 -17.36
CA ASN A 121 -2.99 -9.95 -16.89
C ASN A 121 -3.95 -8.77 -16.61
N ALA A 122 -3.46 -7.70 -16.01
CA ALA A 122 -4.26 -6.49 -15.77
C ALA A 122 -4.75 -5.85 -17.07
N PHE A 123 -3.93 -5.84 -18.13
CA PHE A 123 -4.31 -5.41 -19.48
C PHE A 123 -5.48 -6.26 -20.02
N HIS A 124 -5.30 -7.59 -20.07
CA HIS A 124 -6.32 -8.50 -20.62
C HIS A 124 -7.64 -8.43 -19.86
N LEU A 125 -7.61 -8.38 -18.52
CA LEU A 125 -8.81 -8.24 -17.70
C LEU A 125 -9.50 -6.90 -17.95
N THR A 126 -8.75 -5.82 -18.15
CA THR A 126 -9.31 -4.49 -18.44
C THR A 126 -9.95 -4.48 -19.83
N MET A 127 -9.33 -5.12 -20.82
CA MET A 127 -9.92 -5.31 -22.15
C MET A 127 -11.23 -6.09 -22.10
N GLN A 128 -11.31 -7.15 -21.28
CA GLN A 128 -12.55 -7.91 -21.07
C GLN A 128 -13.66 -7.06 -20.43
N VAL A 129 -13.32 -6.22 -19.45
CA VAL A 129 -14.30 -5.29 -18.85
C VAL A 129 -14.80 -4.30 -19.92
N ARG A 130 -13.91 -3.77 -20.76
CA ARG A 130 -14.27 -2.84 -21.85
C ARG A 130 -15.21 -3.48 -22.85
N THR A 131 -14.91 -4.70 -23.33
CA THR A 131 -15.75 -5.40 -24.31
C THR A 131 -17.11 -5.82 -23.72
N SER A 132 -17.18 -6.10 -22.41
CA SER A 132 -18.44 -6.39 -21.72
C SER A 132 -19.39 -5.18 -21.60
N GLY A 133 -18.92 -3.97 -21.92
CA GLY A 133 -19.72 -2.73 -21.77
C GLY A 133 -19.95 -2.31 -20.31
N SER A 134 -19.32 -2.99 -19.34
CA SER A 134 -19.45 -2.68 -17.92
C SER A 134 -18.72 -1.38 -17.58
N GLN A 135 -19.49 -0.36 -17.18
CA GLN A 135 -18.94 0.89 -16.65
C GLN A 135 -18.62 0.74 -15.16
N SER A 136 -17.57 -0.01 -14.85
CA SER A 136 -17.05 -0.08 -13.48
C SER A 136 -16.21 1.15 -13.17
N ALA A 137 -16.44 1.78 -12.00
CA ALA A 137 -15.65 2.90 -11.51
C ALA A 137 -14.18 2.53 -11.20
N SER A 138 -13.85 1.24 -11.06
CA SER A 138 -12.48 0.76 -10.91
C SER A 138 -12.19 -0.35 -11.91
N THR A 139 -11.13 -0.20 -12.70
CA THR A 139 -10.61 -1.25 -13.57
C THR A 139 -9.48 -2.02 -12.87
N PRO A 140 -9.13 -3.23 -13.32
CA PRO A 140 -7.92 -3.91 -12.85
C PRO A 140 -6.67 -3.04 -12.97
N LEU A 141 -6.55 -2.27 -14.07
CA LEU A 141 -5.48 -1.30 -14.29
C LEU A 141 -5.47 -0.17 -13.26
N SER A 142 -6.61 0.45 -12.99
CA SER A 142 -6.67 1.54 -11.99
C SER A 142 -6.32 1.04 -10.59
N ARG A 143 -6.74 -0.19 -10.22
CA ARG A 143 -6.35 -0.83 -8.95
C ARG A 143 -4.85 -1.10 -8.86
N ALA A 144 -4.25 -1.59 -9.95
CA ALA A 144 -2.81 -1.80 -10.02
C ALA A 144 -2.06 -0.48 -9.85
N TYR A 145 -2.50 0.57 -10.54
CA TYR A 145 -1.94 1.91 -10.45
C TYR A 145 -1.97 2.44 -9.01
N ASP A 146 -3.14 2.41 -8.36
CA ASP A 146 -3.32 2.86 -6.98
C ASP A 146 -2.39 2.09 -6.01
N MET A 147 -2.28 0.78 -6.18
CA MET A 147 -1.40 -0.06 -5.37
C MET A 147 0.07 0.36 -5.51
N PHE A 148 0.57 0.50 -6.75
CA PHE A 148 1.97 0.88 -6.98
C PHE A 148 2.25 2.33 -6.57
N MET A 149 1.30 3.25 -6.72
CA MET A 149 1.42 4.63 -6.22
C MET A 149 1.50 4.68 -4.69
N GLN A 150 0.71 3.87 -3.98
CA GLN A 150 0.81 3.74 -2.53
C GLN A 150 2.18 3.18 -2.11
N ILE A 151 2.69 2.18 -2.82
CA ILE A 151 4.00 1.59 -2.56
C ILE A 151 5.10 2.63 -2.82
N LEU A 152 5.05 3.36 -3.93
CA LEU A 152 6.00 4.43 -4.25
C LEU A 152 6.02 5.52 -3.17
N SER A 153 4.85 5.94 -2.67
CA SER A 153 4.77 6.90 -1.57
C SER A 153 5.44 6.37 -0.30
N GLN A 154 5.29 5.08 0.01
CA GLN A 154 5.96 4.48 1.17
C GLN A 154 7.48 4.38 0.96
N ILE A 155 7.93 4.04 -0.25
CA ILE A 155 9.36 4.03 -0.58
C ILE A 155 9.97 5.42 -0.41
N ASN A 156 9.32 6.48 -0.92
CA ASN A 156 9.83 7.85 -0.78
C ASN A 156 10.03 8.24 0.70
N ARG A 157 9.08 7.87 1.57
CA ARG A 157 9.22 8.13 3.02
C ARG A 157 10.37 7.35 3.65
N LEU A 158 10.61 6.13 3.18
CA LEU A 158 11.70 5.27 3.68
C LEU A 158 13.06 5.69 3.10
N ASP A 159 13.10 6.23 1.89
CA ASP A 159 14.29 6.75 1.21
C ASP A 159 14.91 7.90 2.01
N ASP A 160 14.08 8.87 2.44
CA ASP A 160 14.51 9.97 3.29
C ASP A 160 15.08 9.46 4.63
N LEU A 161 14.46 8.44 5.23
CA LEU A 161 14.94 7.84 6.48
C LEU A 161 16.26 7.10 6.28
N VAL A 162 16.39 6.31 5.22
CA VAL A 162 17.66 5.61 4.90
C VAL A 162 18.77 6.61 4.62
N LEU A 163 18.48 7.70 3.90
CA LEU A 163 19.46 8.74 3.62
C LEU A 163 19.93 9.42 4.92
N ASN A 164 19.03 9.67 5.86
CA ASN A 164 19.36 10.26 7.16
C ASN A 164 20.14 9.29 8.08
N ASP A 165 19.76 8.02 8.12
CA ASP A 165 20.33 7.03 9.05
C ASP A 165 21.65 6.43 8.52
N HIS A 166 21.77 6.26 7.20
CA HIS A 166 22.88 5.53 6.56
C HIS A 166 23.68 6.35 5.54
N GLY A 167 23.25 7.58 5.22
CA GLY A 167 23.88 8.44 4.23
C GLY A 167 23.69 7.95 2.78
N ALA A 168 24.38 8.59 1.84
CA ALA A 168 24.30 8.30 0.40
C ALA A 168 25.09 7.04 -0.04
N GLY A 169 25.16 6.02 0.83
CA GLY A 169 25.90 4.79 0.60
C GLY A 169 25.16 3.77 -0.27
N LYS A 170 25.64 2.52 -0.21
CA LYS A 170 25.08 1.39 -0.99
C LYS A 170 23.60 1.11 -0.67
N GLU A 171 23.18 1.29 0.58
CA GLU A 171 21.79 1.04 0.96
C GLU A 171 20.84 2.06 0.34
N HIS A 172 21.18 3.36 0.39
CA HIS A 172 20.42 4.40 -0.30
C HIS A 172 20.36 4.13 -1.81
N GLN A 173 21.46 3.73 -2.46
CA GLN A 173 21.45 3.34 -3.88
C GLN A 173 20.49 2.18 -4.18
N ARG A 174 20.37 1.19 -3.28
CA ARG A 174 19.39 0.11 -3.43
C ARG A 174 17.96 0.60 -3.29
N VAL A 175 17.69 1.54 -2.39
CA VAL A 175 16.38 2.18 -2.27
C VAL A 175 16.04 2.94 -3.54
N GLN A 176 16.99 3.71 -4.08
CA GLN A 176 16.85 4.43 -5.33
C GLN A 176 16.54 3.50 -6.50
N ALA A 177 17.29 2.40 -6.64
CA ALA A 177 17.02 1.40 -7.68
C ALA A 177 15.61 0.80 -7.55
N PHE A 178 15.18 0.47 -6.33
CA PHE A 178 13.85 -0.07 -6.08
C PHE A 178 12.74 0.96 -6.35
N ARG A 179 12.96 2.23 -5.97
CA ARG A 179 12.07 3.35 -6.28
C ARG A 179 11.89 3.51 -7.79
N GLU A 180 12.99 3.44 -8.53
CA GLU A 180 12.98 3.60 -9.98
C GLU A 180 12.28 2.42 -10.68
N GLN A 181 12.45 1.21 -10.16
CA GLN A 181 11.70 0.03 -10.61
C GLN A 181 10.18 0.24 -10.47
N VAL A 182 9.71 0.72 -9.31
CA VAL A 182 8.28 1.01 -9.08
C VAL A 182 7.78 2.14 -9.97
N ARG A 183 8.58 3.18 -10.21
CA ARG A 183 8.23 4.25 -11.16
C ARG A 183 8.07 3.73 -12.58
N TRP A 184 8.93 2.82 -13.02
CA TRP A 184 8.83 2.22 -14.35
C TRP A 184 7.58 1.34 -14.50
N ILE A 185 7.21 0.60 -13.45
CA ILE A 185 5.95 -0.13 -13.41
C ILE A 185 4.76 0.82 -13.59
N ILE A 186 4.75 1.95 -12.85
CA ILE A 186 3.70 2.96 -12.97
C ILE A 186 3.64 3.54 -14.38
N ARG A 187 4.79 3.88 -14.99
CA ARG A 187 4.85 4.35 -16.37
C ARG A 187 4.28 3.36 -17.38
N CYS A 188 4.52 2.06 -17.18
CA CYS A 188 3.93 1.03 -18.03
C CYS A 188 2.41 0.99 -17.90
N LEU A 189 1.86 1.22 -16.71
CA LEU A 189 0.43 1.30 -16.49
C LEU A 189 -0.17 2.57 -17.11
N ASP A 190 0.49 3.72 -16.95
CA ASP A 190 0.08 4.99 -17.57
C ASP A 190 0.08 4.90 -19.10
N ASP A 191 1.09 4.25 -19.69
CA ASP A 191 1.18 4.01 -21.14
C ASP A 191 -0.05 3.23 -21.64
N ILE A 192 -0.41 2.15 -20.96
CA ILE A 192 -1.62 1.40 -21.29
C ILE A 192 -2.87 2.27 -21.16
N ASP A 193 -3.01 3.02 -20.07
CA ASP A 193 -4.18 3.86 -19.82
C ASP A 193 -4.32 4.95 -20.88
N MET A 194 -3.22 5.51 -21.40
CA MET A 194 -3.26 6.43 -22.54
C MET A 194 -3.89 5.79 -23.79
N TYR A 195 -3.48 4.57 -24.16
CA TYR A 195 -4.10 3.84 -25.27
C TYR A 195 -5.56 3.48 -25.01
N MET A 196 -5.97 3.34 -23.74
CA MET A 196 -7.37 3.07 -23.39
C MET A 196 -8.26 4.30 -23.53
N LEU A 197 -7.72 5.48 -23.24
CA LEU A 197 -8.44 6.76 -23.24
C LEU A 197 -8.50 7.42 -24.63
N ASP A 198 -7.55 7.13 -25.51
CA ASP A 198 -7.54 7.67 -26.87
C ASP A 198 -8.65 6.99 -27.71
N PRO A 199 -9.68 7.75 -28.16
CA PRO A 199 -10.78 7.20 -28.95
C PRO A 199 -10.34 6.72 -30.34
N ASP A 200 -9.22 7.24 -30.85
CA ASP A 200 -8.67 6.90 -32.17
C ASP A 200 -7.63 5.77 -32.09
N ALA A 201 -7.19 5.41 -30.87
CA ALA A 201 -6.27 4.30 -30.65
C ALA A 201 -7.02 2.99 -30.39
N ASP A 202 -6.54 1.92 -31.03
CA ASP A 202 -6.93 0.56 -30.69
C ASP A 202 -5.89 -0.05 -29.73
N PRO A 203 -6.18 -0.17 -28.42
CA PRO A 203 -5.25 -0.72 -27.45
C PRO A 203 -4.92 -2.19 -27.73
N GLN A 204 -5.82 -2.95 -28.35
CA GLN A 204 -5.55 -4.34 -28.72
C GLN A 204 -4.52 -4.38 -29.85
N LYS A 205 -4.69 -3.54 -30.87
CA LYS A 205 -3.72 -3.43 -31.97
C LYS A 205 -2.36 -2.96 -31.48
N ALA A 206 -2.30 -2.04 -30.52
CA ALA A 206 -1.04 -1.61 -29.91
C ALA A 206 -0.34 -2.76 -29.17
N TYR A 207 -1.10 -3.56 -28.42
CA TYR A 207 -0.60 -4.77 -27.76
C TYR A 207 -0.09 -5.81 -28.77
N ASP A 208 -0.86 -6.11 -29.81
CA ASP A 208 -0.49 -7.11 -30.82
C ASP A 208 0.77 -6.69 -31.60
N GLN A 209 0.98 -5.38 -31.75
CA GLN A 209 2.17 -4.81 -32.40
C GLN A 209 3.38 -4.69 -31.46
N GLY A 210 3.27 -5.06 -30.18
CA GLY A 210 4.37 -4.93 -29.23
C GLY A 210 4.71 -3.47 -28.89
N LYS A 211 3.77 -2.54 -29.05
CA LYS A 211 4.01 -1.10 -28.86
C LYS A 211 3.90 -0.62 -27.42
N LEU A 212 3.36 -1.45 -26.52
CA LEU A 212 3.19 -1.07 -25.12
C LEU A 212 4.52 -1.18 -24.39
N ALA A 213 4.83 -0.22 -23.53
CA ALA A 213 6.13 -0.09 -22.88
C ALA A 213 6.54 -1.35 -22.08
N PHE A 214 5.59 -2.08 -21.49
CA PHE A 214 5.87 -3.32 -20.74
C PHE A 214 6.17 -4.53 -21.62
N GLN A 215 5.98 -4.45 -22.94
CA GLN A 215 6.30 -5.54 -23.87
C GLN A 215 7.75 -5.50 -24.34
N ASP A 216 8.46 -4.38 -24.14
CA ASP A 216 9.89 -4.30 -24.42
C ASP A 216 10.69 -5.24 -23.50
N PRO A 217 11.53 -6.14 -24.03
CA PRO A 217 12.27 -7.10 -23.22
C PRO A 217 13.19 -6.46 -22.18
N GLY A 218 13.77 -5.30 -22.48
CA GLY A 218 14.61 -4.56 -21.54
C GLY A 218 13.81 -4.04 -20.35
N ASN A 219 12.64 -3.46 -20.64
CA ASN A 219 11.71 -3.00 -19.61
C ASN A 219 11.18 -4.17 -18.77
N GLN A 220 10.82 -5.30 -19.38
CA GLN A 220 10.36 -6.50 -18.65
C GLN A 220 11.40 -7.00 -17.65
N GLN A 221 12.64 -7.17 -18.10
CA GLN A 221 13.73 -7.60 -17.23
C GLN A 221 13.97 -6.61 -16.10
N PHE A 222 13.81 -5.31 -16.36
CA PHE A 222 13.99 -4.28 -15.34
C PHE A 222 12.86 -4.27 -14.30
N ILE A 223 11.60 -4.26 -14.73
CA ILE A 223 10.46 -4.26 -13.81
C ILE A 223 10.35 -5.55 -13.01
N ASP A 224 10.87 -6.67 -13.53
CA ASP A 224 10.98 -7.94 -12.80
C ASP A 224 12.23 -7.98 -11.88
N GLY A 225 13.10 -6.97 -11.95
CA GLY A 225 14.27 -6.83 -11.09
C GLY A 225 15.44 -7.75 -11.48
N LEU A 226 15.49 -8.18 -12.74
CA LEU A 226 16.55 -9.02 -13.30
C LEU A 226 17.73 -8.21 -13.85
N THR A 227 17.49 -6.96 -14.27
CA THR A 227 18.50 -6.06 -14.84
C THR A 227 18.51 -4.68 -14.15
N GLY A 228 19.54 -3.87 -14.45
CA GLY A 228 19.58 -2.47 -14.06
C GLY A 228 18.65 -1.60 -14.91
N ALA A 229 18.41 -0.35 -14.49
CA ALA A 229 17.51 0.56 -15.19
C ALA A 229 17.88 0.69 -16.68
N PRO A 230 16.91 0.52 -17.60
CA PRO A 230 17.17 0.73 -19.01
C PRO A 230 17.64 2.18 -19.20
N LYS A 231 18.60 2.39 -20.10
CA LYS A 231 18.98 3.75 -20.49
C LYS A 231 17.74 4.39 -21.10
N VAL A 232 17.21 5.43 -20.45
CA VAL A 232 16.14 6.26 -21.00
C VAL A 232 16.75 7.03 -22.18
N GLU A 233 16.84 6.39 -23.34
CA GLU A 233 16.83 7.15 -24.58
C GLU A 233 15.42 7.74 -24.65
N TYR A 234 15.32 9.03 -24.34
CA TYR A 234 14.06 9.76 -24.44
C TYR A 234 13.45 9.49 -25.81
N MET A 235 12.41 8.66 -25.86
CA MET A 235 11.52 8.55 -27.01
C MET A 235 10.65 9.81 -27.05
N MET A 236 11.30 10.97 -27.25
CA MET A 236 10.73 12.07 -28.03
C MET A 236 11.24 11.95 -29.48
N GLY A 237 11.22 10.72 -29.99
CA GLY A 237 11.49 10.41 -31.38
C GLY A 237 10.23 10.65 -32.19
N ILE A 238 10.03 11.92 -32.58
CA ILE A 238 9.33 12.26 -33.81
C ILE A 238 9.88 11.34 -34.91
N GLY A 239 9.00 10.57 -35.55
CA GLY A 239 9.17 9.87 -36.82
C GLY A 239 10.57 9.33 -37.16
N ARG A 240 10.75 8.02 -37.04
CA ARG A 240 11.61 7.29 -38.00
C ARG A 240 10.73 6.45 -38.89
N SER A 241 10.30 7.08 -39.98
CA SER A 241 10.03 6.42 -41.24
C SER A 241 11.31 5.79 -41.77
N VAL A 242 11.27 4.47 -41.98
CA VAL A 242 11.91 3.79 -43.11
C VAL A 242 10.92 2.76 -43.61
#